data_AF-A0AAD6BNP9-F1
#
_entry.id   AF-A0AAD6BNP9-F1
#
_cell.length_a   1.000
_cell.length_b   1.000
_cell.length_c   1.000
_cell.angle_alpha   90.00
_cell.angle_beta   90.00
_cell.angle_gamma   90.00
#
_symmetry.space_group_name_H-M   'P 1'
#
loop_
_entity.id
_entity.type
_entity.pdbx_description
1 polymer ?
#
loop_
_entity_poly.entity_id
_entity_poly.type
_entity_poly.pdbx_seq_one_letter_code
_entity_poly.pdbx_strand_id
1 'polypeptide(L)'
;MTRIQEPEPVNVQLSGELERRQQQARRNLMKIVEGVRYLARQGLAFRGDQKESGNLSQLLKYKATGDAELTAWLKGPLDFTSPELQNELLKVMANTIIKEIVSEITSMPVVQFAIIIDGTQDISGVEQESICVRSVDADLQPKEEFLGIYQVSSTTGQNIAKMACDVMTRLQLPLSQLRGQTYDGAANMAGRLQGVQAILRKEQPLAVYCHCGPHCVNLITQAACGASPLVRDAMGLVHELGGFFNQSGKFKLIFQNIAKSEHGSTFTSLKPLCPTRWTVRTPAIRSVLKQYESVLMALDEMASCSSPETSAKANGLHGTFLKGNTVLGLLMAEDLMGDLECLNTSLQLRKQTVSGMLEAVDHVKTSMQANDVRQAQWLMKSNMMTES
;
A
#
# COMPACT_ATOMS: atom_id res chain seq x y z
N MET A 1 -41.23 -45.50 -46.33
CA MET A 1 -41.97 -44.22 -46.26
C MET A 1 -41.26 -43.33 -45.26
N THR A 2 -40.32 -42.51 -45.74
CA THR A 2 -39.63 -41.50 -44.93
C THR A 2 -40.61 -40.35 -44.71
N ARG A 3 -41.05 -40.14 -43.46
CA ARG A 3 -41.86 -38.97 -43.09
C ARG A 3 -41.02 -37.72 -43.40
N ILE A 4 -41.40 -36.99 -44.44
CA ILE A 4 -40.89 -35.64 -44.67
C ILE A 4 -41.45 -34.80 -43.52
N GLN A 5 -40.60 -34.45 -42.56
CA GLN A 5 -40.95 -33.47 -41.53
C GLN A 5 -41.26 -32.17 -42.25
N GLU A 6 -42.48 -31.65 -42.07
CA GLU A 6 -42.80 -30.30 -42.55
C GLU A 6 -41.81 -29.31 -41.92
N PRO A 7 -41.22 -28.41 -42.72
CA PRO A 7 -40.28 -27.43 -42.21
C PRO A 7 -40.97 -26.61 -41.13
N GLU A 8 -40.28 -26.37 -40.02
CA GLU A 8 -40.82 -25.58 -38.92
C GLU A 8 -41.32 -24.21 -39.44
N PRO A 9 -42.40 -23.67 -38.88
CA PRO A 9 -42.89 -22.35 -39.24
C PRO A 9 -41.77 -21.28 -39.22
N VAL A 10 -41.76 -20.38 -40.21
CA VAL A 10 -40.69 -19.37 -40.39
C VAL A 10 -40.48 -18.51 -39.14
N ASN A 11 -41.54 -18.22 -38.38
CA ASN A 11 -41.44 -17.50 -37.11
C ASN A 11 -40.66 -18.29 -36.03
N VAL A 12 -40.81 -19.62 -35.98
CA VAL A 12 -40.05 -20.48 -35.06
C VAL A 12 -38.58 -20.52 -35.47
N GLN A 13 -38.29 -20.63 -36.77
CA GLN A 13 -36.92 -20.60 -37.29
C GLN A 13 -36.22 -19.26 -37.02
N LEU A 14 -36.92 -18.13 -37.23
CA LEU A 14 -36.39 -16.79 -36.95
C LEU A 14 -36.16 -16.57 -35.45
N SER A 15 -37.07 -17.06 -34.59
CA SER A 15 -36.92 -17.00 -33.14
C SER A 15 -35.72 -17.83 -32.68
N GLY A 16 -35.57 -19.05 -33.20
CA GLY A 16 -34.45 -19.93 -32.87
C GLY A 16 -33.10 -19.38 -33.30
N GLU A 17 -33.00 -18.80 -34.50
CA GLU A 17 -31.75 -18.17 -34.96
C GLU A 17 -31.43 -16.90 -34.15
N LEU A 18 -32.44 -16.11 -33.75
CA LEU A 18 -32.24 -14.98 -32.86
C LEU A 18 -31.70 -15.43 -31.50
N GLU A 19 -32.29 -16.46 -30.90
CA GLU A 19 -31.82 -17.03 -29.63
C GLU A 19 -30.39 -17.55 -29.74
N ARG A 20 -30.06 -18.27 -30.81
CA ARG A 20 -28.70 -18.77 -31.05
C ARG A 20 -27.69 -17.63 -31.16
N ARG A 21 -28.04 -16.55 -31.86
CA ARG A 21 -27.20 -15.33 -31.94
C ARG A 21 -27.04 -14.66 -30.57
N GLN A 22 -28.09 -14.57 -29.78
CA GLN A 22 -28.02 -14.00 -28.42
C GLN A 22 -27.17 -14.86 -27.48
N GLN A 23 -27.29 -16.18 -27.56
CA GLN A 23 -26.44 -17.09 -26.78
C GLN A 23 -24.98 -16.95 -27.20
N GLN A 24 -24.71 -16.87 -28.50
CA GLN A 24 -23.37 -16.62 -29.00
C GLN A 24 -22.83 -15.29 -28.51
N ALA A 25 -23.65 -14.24 -28.56
CA ALA A 25 -23.37 -12.93 -28.00
C ALA A 25 -22.97 -13.07 -26.51
N ARG A 26 -23.82 -13.66 -25.67
CA ARG A 26 -23.49 -13.83 -24.25
C ARG A 26 -22.16 -14.57 -24.05
N ARG A 27 -21.90 -15.63 -24.82
CA ARG A 27 -20.66 -16.42 -24.71
C ARG A 27 -19.40 -15.61 -24.95
N ASN A 28 -19.28 -14.86 -26.05
CA ASN A 28 -18.01 -14.12 -26.26
C ASN A 28 -17.90 -12.86 -25.42
N LEU A 29 -19.01 -12.20 -25.04
CA LEU A 29 -18.95 -11.10 -24.07
C LEU A 29 -18.39 -11.61 -22.74
N MET A 30 -18.82 -12.79 -22.28
CA MET A 30 -18.29 -13.39 -21.06
C MET A 30 -16.78 -13.66 -21.12
N LYS A 31 -16.23 -14.02 -22.29
CA LYS A 31 -14.77 -14.18 -22.45
C LYS A 31 -14.02 -12.86 -22.23
N ILE A 32 -14.63 -11.73 -22.63
CA ILE A 32 -14.11 -10.38 -22.37
C ILE A 32 -14.20 -10.04 -20.88
N VAL A 33 -15.36 -10.27 -20.25
CA VAL A 33 -15.57 -10.08 -18.81
C VAL A 33 -14.55 -10.88 -18.00
N GLU A 34 -14.28 -12.14 -18.37
CA GLU A 34 -13.26 -12.97 -17.74
C GLU A 34 -11.84 -12.41 -17.94
N GLY A 35 -11.53 -11.89 -19.12
CA GLY A 35 -10.23 -11.25 -19.40
C GLY A 35 -10.03 -10.01 -18.53
N VAL A 36 -11.06 -9.16 -18.44
CA VAL A 36 -11.07 -7.98 -17.56
C VAL A 36 -10.88 -8.40 -16.11
N ARG A 37 -11.63 -9.40 -15.64
CA ARG A 37 -11.53 -9.93 -14.28
C ARG A 37 -10.14 -10.50 -13.99
N TYR A 38 -9.55 -11.23 -14.93
CA TYR A 38 -8.21 -11.78 -14.78
C TYR A 38 -7.18 -10.68 -14.57
N LEU A 39 -7.15 -9.68 -15.45
CA LEU A 39 -6.20 -8.56 -15.35
C LEU A 39 -6.42 -7.74 -14.07
N ALA A 40 -7.68 -7.48 -13.71
CA ALA A 40 -8.04 -6.78 -12.48
C ALA A 40 -7.47 -7.50 -11.25
N ARG A 41 -7.66 -8.82 -11.16
CA ARG A 41 -7.18 -9.63 -10.03
C ARG A 41 -5.66 -9.68 -9.92
N GLN A 42 -4.95 -9.54 -11.03
CA GLN A 42 -3.48 -9.52 -11.06
C GLN A 42 -2.89 -8.11 -10.91
N GLY A 43 -3.73 -7.06 -10.89
CA GLY A 43 -3.27 -5.67 -10.89
C GLY A 43 -2.53 -5.28 -12.17
N LEU A 44 -2.82 -5.95 -13.30
CA LEU A 44 -2.17 -5.69 -14.58
C LEU A 44 -2.88 -4.57 -15.33
N ALA A 45 -2.08 -3.73 -16.01
CA ALA A 45 -2.62 -2.72 -16.92
C ALA A 45 -3.45 -3.40 -18.02
N PHE A 46 -4.59 -2.81 -18.39
CA PHE A 46 -5.49 -3.38 -19.40
C PHE A 46 -5.06 -2.97 -20.82
N ARG A 47 -4.50 -1.76 -20.90
CA ARG A 47 -4.21 -1.01 -22.11
C ARG A 47 -2.70 -0.84 -22.22
N GLY A 48 -2.22 -0.78 -23.45
CA GLY A 48 -0.86 -0.33 -23.77
C GLY A 48 -0.93 0.99 -24.52
N ASP A 49 0.22 1.47 -24.99
CA ASP A 49 0.31 2.69 -25.79
C ASP A 49 -0.55 2.63 -27.06
N GLN A 50 -0.77 1.41 -27.57
CA GLN A 50 -1.68 1.12 -28.66
C GLN A 50 -2.73 0.11 -28.19
N LYS A 51 -3.94 0.19 -28.75
CA LYS A 51 -5.02 -0.74 -28.41
C LYS A 51 -4.62 -2.21 -28.61
N GLU A 52 -3.92 -2.47 -29.70
CA GLU A 52 -3.48 -3.82 -30.08
C GLU A 52 -2.35 -4.36 -29.21
N SER A 53 -1.57 -3.50 -28.54
CA SER A 53 -0.51 -3.90 -27.61
C SER A 53 -0.99 -4.04 -26.17
N GLY A 54 -2.24 -3.67 -25.87
CA GLY A 54 -2.81 -3.79 -24.54
C GLY A 54 -2.97 -5.25 -24.09
N ASN A 55 -2.74 -5.49 -22.80
CA ASN A 55 -2.81 -6.83 -22.23
C ASN A 55 -4.18 -7.49 -22.42
N LEU A 56 -5.29 -6.73 -22.39
CA LEU A 56 -6.62 -7.28 -22.65
C LEU A 56 -6.75 -7.75 -24.10
N SER A 57 -6.28 -6.95 -25.06
CA SER A 57 -6.31 -7.32 -26.48
C SER A 57 -5.48 -8.59 -26.74
N GLN A 58 -4.26 -8.64 -26.21
CA GLN A 58 -3.39 -9.81 -26.34
C GLN A 58 -3.98 -11.06 -25.68
N LEU A 59 -4.56 -10.93 -24.48
CA LEU A 59 -5.23 -12.03 -23.79
C LEU A 59 -6.43 -12.56 -24.59
N LEU A 60 -7.22 -11.67 -25.20
CA LEU A 60 -8.37 -12.07 -26.01
C LEU A 60 -7.96 -12.71 -27.33
N LYS A 61 -6.89 -12.23 -27.97
CA LYS A 61 -6.29 -12.90 -29.14
C LYS A 61 -5.82 -14.30 -28.81
N TYR A 62 -5.15 -14.46 -27.66
CA TYR A 62 -4.75 -15.79 -27.17
C TYR A 62 -5.97 -16.69 -26.96
N LYS A 63 -6.99 -16.21 -26.24
CA LYS A 63 -8.26 -16.95 -26.04
C LYS A 63 -9.01 -17.26 -27.35
N ALA A 64 -8.84 -16.45 -28.39
CA ALA A 64 -9.45 -16.65 -29.70
C ALA A 64 -8.74 -17.74 -30.54
N THR A 65 -7.58 -18.24 -30.09
CA THR A 65 -6.84 -19.30 -30.79
C THR A 65 -7.67 -20.58 -30.80
N GLY A 66 -8.08 -21.03 -32.00
CA GLY A 66 -8.98 -22.19 -32.14
C GLY A 66 -10.47 -21.87 -31.93
N ASP A 67 -10.82 -20.61 -31.69
CA ASP A 67 -12.19 -20.14 -31.49
C ASP A 67 -12.58 -19.16 -32.60
N ALA A 68 -13.13 -19.71 -33.70
CA ALA A 68 -13.52 -18.94 -34.87
C ALA A 68 -14.60 -17.90 -34.55
N GLU A 69 -15.49 -18.19 -33.59
CA GLU A 69 -16.59 -17.30 -33.24
C GLU A 69 -16.11 -16.08 -32.45
N LEU A 70 -15.21 -16.28 -31.47
CA LEU A 70 -14.57 -15.17 -30.77
C LEU A 70 -13.69 -14.36 -31.73
N THR A 71 -12.95 -15.02 -32.61
CA THR A 71 -12.12 -14.36 -33.63
C THR A 71 -12.96 -13.44 -34.52
N ALA A 72 -14.09 -13.96 -35.04
CA ALA A 72 -15.00 -13.18 -35.87
C ALA A 72 -15.63 -12.02 -35.10
N TRP A 73 -16.01 -12.25 -33.84
CA TRP A 73 -16.54 -11.19 -33.00
C TRP A 73 -15.54 -10.07 -32.79
N LEU A 74 -14.30 -10.37 -32.36
CA LEU A 74 -13.28 -9.35 -32.07
C LEU A 74 -12.95 -8.47 -33.28
N LYS A 75 -13.17 -8.97 -34.50
CA LYS A 75 -13.05 -8.23 -35.77
C LYS A 75 -14.34 -7.54 -36.23
N GLY A 76 -15.43 -7.75 -35.51
CA GLY A 76 -16.74 -7.20 -35.80
C GLY A 76 -16.79 -5.67 -35.67
N PRO A 77 -17.88 -5.04 -36.12
CA PRO A 77 -18.00 -3.58 -36.17
C PRO A 77 -18.15 -2.93 -34.79
N LEU A 78 -18.51 -3.70 -33.76
CA LEU A 78 -18.70 -3.20 -32.39
C LEU A 78 -17.48 -3.52 -31.53
N ASP A 79 -16.92 -2.48 -30.92
CA ASP A 79 -15.74 -2.60 -30.07
C ASP A 79 -16.12 -2.87 -28.61
N PHE A 80 -16.17 -4.15 -28.24
CA PHE A 80 -16.37 -4.58 -26.84
C PHE A 80 -15.08 -4.59 -26.02
N THR A 81 -14.02 -3.96 -26.51
CA THR A 81 -12.75 -3.82 -25.81
C THR A 81 -12.37 -2.36 -25.60
N SER A 82 -13.30 -1.43 -25.81
CA SER A 82 -13.05 0.00 -25.65
C SER A 82 -12.70 0.36 -24.20
N PRO A 83 -11.91 1.42 -23.97
CA PRO A 83 -11.62 1.93 -22.63
C PRO A 83 -12.86 2.14 -21.76
N GLU A 84 -13.93 2.67 -22.36
CA GLU A 84 -15.19 3.00 -21.69
C GLU A 84 -15.87 1.72 -21.18
N LEU A 85 -15.98 0.69 -22.03
CA LEU A 85 -16.60 -0.57 -21.64
C LEU A 85 -15.75 -1.32 -20.62
N GLN A 86 -14.42 -1.30 -20.75
CA GLN A 86 -13.52 -1.87 -19.73
C GLN A 86 -13.79 -1.24 -18.36
N ASN A 87 -13.89 0.09 -18.30
CA ASN A 87 -14.18 0.82 -17.06
C ASN A 87 -15.59 0.52 -16.54
N GLU A 88 -16.59 0.39 -17.41
CA GLU A 88 -17.95 0.01 -17.02
C GLU A 88 -17.99 -1.40 -16.40
N LEU A 89 -17.34 -2.38 -17.05
CA LEU A 89 -17.23 -3.74 -16.52
C LEU A 89 -16.54 -3.76 -15.16
N LEU A 90 -15.45 -2.99 -14.99
CA LEU A 90 -14.78 -2.86 -13.70
C LEU A 90 -15.68 -2.25 -12.64
N LYS A 91 -16.46 -1.20 -12.98
CA LYS A 91 -17.43 -0.59 -12.06
C LYS A 91 -18.52 -1.58 -11.65
N VAL A 92 -19.03 -2.38 -12.58
CA VAL A 92 -20.02 -3.43 -12.27
C VAL A 92 -19.43 -4.46 -11.30
N MET A 93 -18.22 -4.96 -11.58
CA MET A 93 -17.53 -5.91 -10.69
C MET A 93 -17.29 -5.32 -9.29
N ALA A 94 -16.78 -4.09 -9.21
CA ALA A 94 -16.54 -3.40 -7.94
C ALA A 94 -17.84 -3.20 -7.15
N ASN A 95 -18.91 -2.75 -7.82
CA ASN A 95 -20.22 -2.57 -7.19
C ASN A 95 -20.80 -3.89 -6.69
N THR A 96 -20.59 -5.00 -7.39
CA THR A 96 -21.02 -6.33 -6.91
C THR A 96 -20.28 -6.71 -5.62
N ILE A 97 -18.96 -6.53 -5.58
CA ILE A 97 -18.16 -6.81 -4.37
C ILE A 97 -18.61 -5.94 -3.19
N ILE A 98 -18.80 -4.64 -3.42
CA ILE A 98 -19.26 -3.71 -2.37
C ILE A 98 -20.65 -4.09 -1.87
N LYS A 99 -21.57 -4.49 -2.77
CA LYS A 99 -22.90 -4.96 -2.38
C LYS A 99 -22.84 -6.22 -1.51
N GLU A 100 -21.95 -7.15 -1.82
CA GLU A 100 -21.73 -8.35 -1.01
C GLU A 100 -21.23 -7.99 0.40
N ILE A 101 -20.23 -7.11 0.50
CA ILE A 101 -19.69 -6.60 1.77
C ILE A 101 -20.80 -5.95 2.61
N VAL A 102 -21.58 -5.04 2.00
CA VAL A 102 -22.70 -4.36 2.68
C VAL A 102 -23.76 -5.36 3.10
N SER A 103 -24.13 -6.30 2.23
CA SER A 103 -25.13 -7.32 2.53
C SER A 103 -24.72 -8.18 3.71
N GLU A 104 -23.44 -8.54 3.82
CA GLU A 104 -22.92 -9.30 4.95
C GLU A 104 -23.07 -8.53 6.27
N ILE A 105 -22.64 -7.26 6.30
CA ILE A 105 -22.75 -6.39 7.49
C ILE A 105 -24.22 -6.19 7.91
N THR A 106 -25.09 -5.94 6.93
CA THR A 106 -26.51 -5.65 7.16
C THR A 106 -27.36 -6.88 7.46
N SER A 107 -26.88 -8.08 7.11
CA SER A 107 -27.54 -9.35 7.44
C SER A 107 -27.33 -9.78 8.89
N MET A 108 -26.43 -9.13 9.63
CA MET A 108 -26.17 -9.43 11.04
C MET A 108 -27.39 -9.10 11.92
N PRO A 109 -27.67 -9.91 12.96
CA PRO A 109 -28.77 -9.64 13.90
C PRO A 109 -28.69 -8.24 14.53
N VAL A 110 -27.47 -7.76 14.74
CA VAL A 110 -27.18 -6.40 15.18
C VAL A 110 -26.18 -5.79 14.20
N VAL A 111 -26.64 -4.84 13.39
CA VAL A 111 -25.79 -4.13 12.43
C VAL A 111 -24.92 -3.15 13.19
N GLN A 112 -23.61 -3.37 13.20
CA GLN A 112 -22.63 -2.45 13.78
C GLN A 112 -21.35 -2.47 12.95
N PHE A 113 -20.77 -1.30 12.78
CA PHE A 113 -19.51 -1.16 12.06
C PHE A 113 -18.72 0.07 12.52
N ALA A 114 -17.45 0.10 12.15
CA ALA A 114 -16.57 1.24 12.25
C ALA A 114 -16.02 1.59 10.87
N ILE A 115 -15.52 2.80 10.71
CA ILE A 115 -14.86 3.24 9.48
C ILE A 115 -13.40 3.60 9.74
N ILE A 116 -12.57 3.33 8.75
CA ILE A 116 -11.16 3.72 8.71
C ILE A 116 -11.00 4.56 7.44
N ILE A 117 -10.46 5.77 7.58
CA ILE A 117 -10.22 6.67 6.45
C ILE A 117 -8.75 7.08 6.47
N ASP A 118 -8.10 6.98 5.30
CA ASP A 118 -6.71 7.38 5.12
C ASP A 118 -6.54 8.13 3.79
N GLY A 119 -5.78 9.23 3.86
CA GLY A 119 -5.60 10.16 2.76
C GLY A 119 -4.46 9.73 1.84
N THR A 120 -4.67 9.90 0.53
CA THR A 120 -3.66 9.65 -0.50
C THR A 120 -3.80 10.66 -1.62
N GLN A 121 -2.71 10.87 -2.36
CA GLN A 121 -2.69 11.70 -3.54
C GLN A 121 -2.41 10.84 -4.77
N ASP A 122 -3.12 11.08 -5.87
CA ASP A 122 -2.82 10.42 -7.14
C ASP A 122 -1.64 11.08 -7.89
N ILE A 123 -1.23 10.48 -9.00
CA ILE A 123 -0.09 10.97 -9.81
C ILE A 123 -0.29 12.37 -10.40
N SER A 124 -1.54 12.84 -10.49
CA SER A 124 -1.88 14.18 -10.97
C SER A 124 -1.96 15.22 -9.85
N GLY A 125 -1.73 14.80 -8.61
CA GLY A 125 -1.78 15.66 -7.44
C GLY A 125 -3.18 15.80 -6.84
N VAL A 126 -4.15 14.99 -7.27
CA VAL A 126 -5.52 15.06 -6.76
C VAL A 126 -5.62 14.30 -5.44
N GLU A 127 -6.15 14.98 -4.42
CA GLU A 127 -6.39 14.43 -3.09
C GLU A 127 -7.59 13.46 -3.10
N GLN A 128 -7.39 12.32 -2.44
CA GLN A 128 -8.37 11.25 -2.36
C GLN A 128 -8.34 10.60 -0.98
N GLU A 129 -9.49 10.11 -0.54
CA GLU A 129 -9.65 9.42 0.74
C GLU A 129 -10.00 7.96 0.48
N SER A 130 -9.18 7.06 0.99
CA SER A 130 -9.51 5.64 1.06
C SER A 130 -10.47 5.40 2.20
N ILE A 131 -11.49 4.55 2.01
CA ILE A 131 -12.40 4.14 3.08
C ILE A 131 -12.39 2.62 3.19
N CYS A 132 -12.13 2.15 4.40
CA CYS A 132 -12.41 0.78 4.81
C CYS A 132 -13.53 0.77 5.84
N VAL A 133 -14.33 -0.29 5.82
CA VAL A 133 -15.28 -0.62 6.88
C VAL A 133 -14.70 -1.75 7.73
N ARG A 134 -14.91 -1.66 9.03
CA ARG A 134 -14.54 -2.69 9.99
C ARG A 134 -15.78 -3.15 10.74
N SER A 135 -16.10 -4.43 10.63
CA SER A 135 -17.25 -5.06 11.30
C SER A 135 -16.80 -6.29 12.08
N VAL A 136 -17.75 -6.96 12.73
CA VAL A 136 -17.55 -8.29 13.32
C VAL A 136 -18.45 -9.28 12.60
N ASP A 137 -17.94 -10.48 12.34
CA ASP A 137 -18.73 -11.57 11.76
C ASP A 137 -19.52 -12.33 12.84
N ALA A 138 -20.21 -13.40 12.43
CA ALA A 138 -21.01 -14.24 13.31
C ALA A 138 -20.20 -14.96 14.40
N ASP A 139 -18.89 -15.17 14.17
CA ASP A 139 -17.95 -15.78 15.11
C ASP A 139 -17.23 -14.73 15.98
N LEU A 140 -17.72 -13.49 15.97
CA LEU A 140 -17.17 -12.34 16.66
C LEU A 140 -15.73 -12.01 16.25
N GLN A 141 -15.31 -12.41 15.04
CA GLN A 141 -14.01 -12.08 14.50
C GLN A 141 -14.06 -10.73 13.77
N PRO A 142 -13.03 -9.88 13.95
CA PRO A 142 -12.97 -8.62 13.24
C PRO A 142 -12.75 -8.87 11.74
N LYS A 143 -13.57 -8.21 10.93
CA LYS A 143 -13.47 -8.19 9.48
C LYS A 143 -13.22 -6.77 9.00
N GLU A 144 -12.24 -6.59 8.14
CA GLU A 144 -11.87 -5.31 7.56
C GLU A 144 -11.94 -5.41 6.04
N GLU A 145 -12.80 -4.58 5.45
CA GLU A 145 -13.09 -4.60 4.02
C GLU A 145 -12.92 -3.21 3.41
N PHE A 146 -12.29 -3.17 2.25
CA PHE A 146 -12.05 -1.95 1.50
C PHE A 146 -13.29 -1.57 0.68
N LEU A 147 -13.78 -0.35 0.84
CA LEU A 147 -14.97 0.13 0.13
C LEU A 147 -14.62 0.90 -1.14
N GLY A 148 -13.52 1.65 -1.13
CA GLY A 148 -13.12 2.43 -2.29
C GLY A 148 -12.19 3.60 -1.97
N ILE A 149 -11.75 4.26 -3.04
CA ILE A 149 -11.05 5.55 -2.99
C ILE A 149 -12.01 6.61 -3.52
N TYR A 150 -12.15 7.71 -2.78
CA TYR A 150 -13.08 8.78 -3.11
C TYR A 150 -12.34 10.10 -3.20
N GLN A 151 -12.47 10.76 -4.35
CA GLN A 151 -11.93 12.09 -4.54
C GLN A 151 -12.64 13.10 -3.63
N VAL A 152 -11.86 13.98 -3.00
CA VAL A 152 -12.37 15.10 -2.20
C VAL A 152 -11.97 16.42 -2.85
N SER A 153 -12.88 17.40 -2.83
CA SER A 153 -12.60 18.73 -3.39
C SER A 153 -11.71 19.59 -2.48
N SER A 154 -11.64 19.25 -1.18
CA SER A 154 -10.67 19.81 -0.23
C SER A 154 -10.44 18.82 0.90
N THR A 155 -9.27 18.88 1.53
CA THR A 155 -8.88 18.02 2.66
C THR A 155 -9.34 18.55 4.01
N THR A 156 -10.34 19.45 4.03
CA THR A 156 -10.92 19.95 5.28
C THR A 156 -11.74 18.87 5.98
N GLY A 157 -11.77 18.88 7.32
CA GLY A 157 -12.54 17.90 8.08
C GLY A 157 -14.03 17.88 7.73
N GLN A 158 -14.59 19.03 7.35
CA GLN A 158 -15.98 19.14 6.88
C GLN A 158 -16.22 18.40 5.56
N ASN A 159 -15.36 18.59 4.55
CA ASN A 159 -15.51 17.91 3.26
C ASN A 159 -15.28 16.41 3.37
N ILE A 160 -14.30 15.98 4.17
CA ILE A 160 -14.03 14.56 4.40
C ILE A 160 -15.19 13.91 5.16
N ALA A 161 -15.72 14.54 6.22
CA ALA A 161 -16.87 14.03 6.95
C ALA A 161 -18.11 13.93 6.05
N LYS A 162 -18.39 14.97 5.25
CA LYS A 162 -19.49 14.96 4.28
C LYS A 162 -19.32 13.83 3.27
N MET A 163 -18.12 13.65 2.74
CA MET A 163 -17.81 12.56 1.82
C MET A 163 -18.06 11.19 2.47
N ALA A 164 -17.62 10.99 3.72
CA ALA A 164 -17.90 9.78 4.46
C ALA A 164 -19.41 9.53 4.63
N CYS A 165 -20.18 10.54 5.03
CA CYS A 165 -21.65 10.44 5.16
C CYS A 165 -22.33 10.13 3.81
N ASP A 166 -21.88 10.75 2.72
CA ASP A 166 -22.39 10.51 1.36
C ASP A 166 -22.07 9.08 0.90
N VAL A 167 -20.89 8.53 1.22
CA VAL A 167 -20.55 7.13 0.94
C VAL A 167 -21.45 6.20 1.74
N MET A 168 -21.54 6.39 3.06
CA MET A 168 -22.37 5.54 3.92
C MET A 168 -23.84 5.53 3.47
N THR A 169 -24.37 6.70 3.12
CA THR A 169 -25.75 6.85 2.61
C THR A 169 -25.95 6.10 1.29
N ARG A 170 -25.04 6.26 0.32
CA ARG A 170 -25.14 5.56 -0.98
C ARG A 170 -25.03 4.04 -0.84
N LEU A 171 -24.24 3.58 0.13
CA LEU A 171 -24.08 2.17 0.44
C LEU A 171 -25.17 1.62 1.35
N GLN A 172 -26.14 2.44 1.76
CA GLN A 172 -27.21 2.06 2.69
C GLN A 172 -26.67 1.53 4.03
N LEU A 173 -25.50 2.01 4.44
CA LEU A 173 -24.92 1.76 5.77
C LEU A 173 -25.35 2.91 6.68
N PRO A 174 -26.32 2.70 7.59
CA PRO A 174 -26.86 3.78 8.41
C PRO A 174 -25.83 4.29 9.42
N LEU A 175 -25.59 5.60 9.44
CA LEU A 175 -24.72 6.26 10.44
C LEU A 175 -25.17 5.99 11.89
N SER A 176 -26.46 5.72 12.11
CA SER A 176 -26.99 5.31 13.42
C SER A 176 -26.38 4.00 13.96
N GLN A 177 -25.74 3.21 13.10
CA GLN A 177 -25.04 1.97 13.45
C GLN A 177 -23.51 2.11 13.48
N LEU A 178 -22.97 3.29 13.19
CA LEU A 178 -21.55 3.56 13.32
C LEU A 178 -21.14 3.55 14.81
N ARG A 179 -20.11 2.78 15.15
CA ARG A 179 -19.59 2.61 16.53
C ARG A 179 -18.14 3.02 16.68
N GLY A 180 -17.39 3.14 15.59
CA GLY A 180 -16.00 3.56 15.62
C GLY A 180 -15.60 4.35 14.38
N GLN A 181 -14.60 5.19 14.55
CA GLN A 181 -13.98 5.96 13.47
C GLN A 181 -12.47 6.07 13.72
N THR A 182 -11.65 5.70 12.75
CA THR A 182 -10.19 5.61 12.93
C THR A 182 -9.44 6.31 11.81
N TYR A 183 -8.68 7.35 12.16
CA TYR A 183 -7.92 8.19 11.22
C TYR A 183 -6.57 8.59 11.84
N ASP A 184 -5.72 9.26 11.07
CA ASP A 184 -4.50 9.86 11.59
C ASP A 184 -4.75 11.03 12.57
N GLY A 185 -3.66 11.59 13.09
CA GLY A 185 -3.67 12.68 14.06
C GLY A 185 -3.75 14.08 13.45
N ALA A 186 -3.92 14.20 12.13
CA ALA A 186 -3.93 15.51 11.47
C ALA A 186 -5.10 16.36 11.97
N ALA A 187 -4.92 17.69 12.00
CA ALA A 187 -5.93 18.60 12.55
C ALA A 187 -7.30 18.48 11.85
N ASN A 188 -7.30 18.21 10.55
CA ASN A 188 -8.53 18.00 9.77
C ASN A 188 -9.23 16.67 10.09
N MET A 189 -8.51 15.67 10.62
CA MET A 189 -9.08 14.37 11.01
C MET A 189 -9.42 14.35 12.50
N ALA A 190 -8.43 14.59 13.36
CA ALA A 190 -8.49 14.45 14.81
C ALA A 190 -8.99 15.71 15.54
N GLY A 191 -9.12 16.84 14.85
CA GLY A 191 -9.47 18.13 15.43
C GLY A 191 -10.76 18.09 16.26
N ARG A 192 -10.72 18.65 17.48
CA ARG A 192 -11.81 18.58 18.45
C ARG A 192 -13.05 19.40 18.09
N LEU A 193 -12.93 20.34 17.15
CA LEU A 193 -14.02 21.25 16.76
C LEU A 193 -14.44 21.05 15.31
N GLN A 194 -13.48 21.09 14.38
CA GLN A 194 -13.72 21.05 12.93
C GLN A 194 -13.07 19.83 12.26
N GLY A 195 -12.54 18.89 13.04
CA GLY A 195 -12.00 17.64 12.50
C GLY A 195 -13.13 16.68 12.16
N VAL A 196 -12.86 15.74 11.24
CA VAL A 196 -13.79 14.65 10.89
C VAL A 196 -14.35 13.98 12.15
N GLN A 197 -13.49 13.72 13.14
CA GLN A 197 -13.89 13.05 14.37
C GLN A 197 -14.98 13.80 15.15
N ALA A 198 -14.84 15.12 15.28
CA ALA A 198 -15.80 15.93 16.00
C ALA A 198 -17.14 16.03 15.26
N ILE A 199 -17.08 16.12 13.92
CA ILE A 199 -18.26 16.25 13.07
C ILE A 199 -19.08 14.95 13.09
N LEU A 200 -18.45 13.82 12.80
CA LEU A 200 -19.13 12.52 12.82
C LEU A 200 -19.62 12.15 14.21
N ARG A 201 -18.88 12.50 15.27
CA ARG A 201 -19.31 12.24 16.65
C ARG A 201 -20.49 13.12 17.08
N LYS A 202 -20.67 14.29 16.48
CA LYS A 202 -21.87 15.12 16.68
C LYS A 202 -23.11 14.46 16.08
N GLU A 203 -22.97 13.87 14.89
CA GLU A 203 -24.08 13.14 14.22
C GLU A 203 -24.36 11.78 14.86
N GLN A 204 -23.31 11.07 15.27
CA GLN A 204 -23.36 9.79 15.94
C GLN A 204 -22.47 9.80 17.19
N PRO A 205 -23.03 10.12 18.38
CA PRO A 205 -22.28 10.17 19.64
C PRO A 205 -21.59 8.87 20.04
N LEU A 206 -22.09 7.72 19.56
CA LEU A 206 -21.53 6.40 19.83
C LEU A 206 -20.34 6.03 18.92
N ALA A 207 -20.04 6.83 17.89
CA ALA A 207 -18.90 6.58 17.00
C ALA A 207 -17.60 7.07 17.65
N VAL A 208 -16.95 6.19 18.41
CA VAL A 208 -15.74 6.52 19.17
C VAL A 208 -14.56 6.73 18.21
N TYR A 209 -13.87 7.87 18.37
CA TYR A 209 -12.63 8.14 17.66
C TYR A 209 -11.46 7.36 18.24
N CYS A 210 -10.75 6.66 17.36
CA CYS A 210 -9.47 6.01 17.63
C CYS A 210 -8.38 6.67 16.77
N HIS A 211 -7.30 7.11 17.41
CA HIS A 211 -6.14 7.60 16.67
C HIS A 211 -5.38 6.41 16.08
N CYS A 212 -5.04 6.47 14.79
CA CYS A 212 -4.29 5.44 14.08
C CYS A 212 -3.06 4.98 14.88
N GLY A 213 -3.08 3.72 15.34
CA GLY A 213 -2.01 3.13 16.15
C GLY A 213 -0.64 3.18 15.48
N PRO A 214 -0.50 2.74 14.21
CA PRO A 214 0.74 2.88 13.45
C PRO A 214 1.24 4.33 13.35
N HIS A 215 0.34 5.30 13.19
CA HIS A 215 0.72 6.72 13.19
C HIS A 215 1.22 7.17 14.57
N CYS A 216 0.56 6.75 15.65
CA CYS A 216 1.02 7.03 17.02
C CYS A 216 2.43 6.51 17.27
N VAL A 217 2.70 5.26 16.89
CA VAL A 217 4.04 4.66 17.02
C VAL A 217 5.06 5.45 16.20
N ASN A 218 4.73 5.88 14.98
CA ASN A 218 5.63 6.69 14.17
C ASN A 218 6.00 8.02 14.85
N LEU A 219 5.02 8.70 15.46
CA LEU A 219 5.26 9.95 16.21
C LEU A 219 6.17 9.73 17.42
N ILE A 220 5.96 8.63 18.17
CA ILE A 220 6.79 8.28 19.33
C ILE A 220 8.22 7.96 18.87
N THR A 221 8.39 7.15 17.83
CA THR A 221 9.70 6.84 17.24
C THR A 221 10.41 8.12 16.79
N GLN A 222 9.68 9.05 16.17
CA GLN A 222 10.24 10.35 15.78
C GLN A 222 10.75 11.16 16.97
N ALA A 223 9.95 11.26 18.02
CA ALA A 223 10.33 11.96 19.23
C ALA A 223 11.56 11.31 19.89
N ALA A 224 11.58 9.97 19.98
CA ALA A 224 12.68 9.22 20.58
C ALA A 224 13.99 9.36 19.79
N CYS A 225 13.95 9.20 18.47
CA CYS A 225 15.14 9.39 17.62
C CYS A 225 15.62 10.85 17.64
N GLY A 226 14.70 11.82 17.73
CA GLY A 226 15.03 13.25 17.77
C GLY A 226 15.60 13.72 19.11
N ALA A 227 15.36 12.99 20.20
CA ALA A 227 15.85 13.34 21.53
C ALA A 227 17.37 13.19 21.68
N SER A 228 17.99 12.31 20.91
CA SER A 228 19.46 12.14 20.87
C SER A 228 20.03 12.77 19.60
N PRO A 229 20.89 13.80 19.70
CA PRO A 229 21.58 14.36 18.53
C PRO A 229 22.31 13.29 17.73
N LEU A 230 22.91 12.30 18.41
CA LEU A 230 23.66 11.23 17.77
C LEU A 230 22.77 10.36 16.85
N VAL A 231 21.61 9.95 17.35
CA VAL A 231 20.64 9.14 16.59
C VAL A 231 20.01 9.97 15.49
N ARG A 232 19.62 11.22 15.77
CA ARG A 232 19.06 12.15 14.79
C ARG A 232 20.03 12.37 13.62
N ASP A 233 21.29 12.64 13.92
CA ASP A 233 22.31 12.94 12.92
C ASP A 233 22.61 11.67 12.09
N ALA A 234 22.72 10.50 12.72
CA ALA A 234 22.86 9.22 12.02
C ALA A 234 21.70 8.95 11.05
N MET A 235 20.45 9.22 11.47
CA MET A 235 19.27 9.11 10.61
C MET A 235 19.32 10.06 9.42
N GLY A 236 19.76 11.30 9.64
CA GLY A 236 20.00 12.27 8.58
C GLY A 236 21.02 11.77 7.56
N LEU A 237 22.13 11.19 8.05
CA LEU A 237 23.20 10.63 7.21
C LEU A 237 22.74 9.46 6.37
N VAL A 238 21.93 8.52 6.90
CA VAL A 238 21.37 7.42 6.09
C VAL A 238 20.48 7.96 4.97
N HIS A 239 19.65 8.97 5.27
CA HIS A 239 18.81 9.60 4.25
C HIS A 239 19.65 10.28 3.16
N GLU A 240 20.65 11.06 3.56
CA GLU A 240 21.54 11.76 2.63
C GLU A 240 22.35 10.78 1.77
N LEU A 241 22.91 9.73 2.37
CA LEU A 241 23.67 8.69 1.69
C LEU A 241 22.80 7.98 0.64
N GLY A 242 21.60 7.57 1.04
CA GLY A 242 20.65 6.93 0.12
C GLY A 242 20.23 7.85 -1.04
N GLY A 243 20.05 9.15 -0.77
CA GLY A 243 19.78 10.14 -1.82
C GLY A 243 20.97 10.31 -2.76
N PHE A 244 22.18 10.40 -2.21
CA PHE A 244 23.42 10.57 -2.96
C PHE A 244 23.68 9.38 -3.90
N PHE A 245 23.51 8.14 -3.43
CA PHE A 245 23.77 6.94 -4.23
C PHE A 245 22.73 6.76 -5.34
N ASN A 246 21.50 7.26 -5.13
CA ASN A 246 20.43 7.19 -6.10
C ASN A 246 20.36 8.42 -7.03
N GLN A 247 21.26 9.40 -6.88
CA GLN A 247 21.23 10.62 -7.69
C GLN A 247 21.57 10.36 -9.17
N SER A 248 22.31 9.29 -9.47
CA SER A 248 22.67 8.93 -10.84
C SER A 248 22.82 7.41 -11.02
N GLY A 249 22.59 6.93 -12.24
CA GLY A 249 22.85 5.53 -12.60
C GLY A 249 24.31 5.13 -12.40
N LYS A 250 25.26 6.06 -12.60
CA LYS A 250 26.69 5.83 -12.37
C LYS A 250 26.97 5.47 -10.91
N PHE A 251 26.40 6.21 -9.95
CA PHE A 251 26.70 6.01 -8.52
C PHE A 251 26.09 4.74 -7.99
N LYS A 252 24.88 4.44 -8.47
CA LYS A 252 24.24 3.17 -8.24
C LYS A 252 25.10 2.00 -8.75
N LEU A 253 25.70 2.12 -9.93
CA LEU A 253 26.60 1.08 -10.47
C LEU A 253 27.90 0.95 -9.70
N ILE A 254 28.55 2.06 -9.31
CA ILE A 254 29.77 2.04 -8.49
C ILE A 254 29.53 1.23 -7.20
N PHE A 255 28.51 1.61 -6.42
CA PHE A 255 28.19 0.88 -5.20
C PHE A 255 27.79 -0.58 -5.46
N GLN A 256 26.98 -0.84 -6.49
CA GLN A 256 26.58 -2.21 -6.82
C GLN A 256 27.77 -3.10 -7.16
N ASN A 257 28.78 -2.59 -7.87
CA ASN A 257 29.95 -3.37 -8.25
C ASN A 257 30.80 -3.70 -7.02
N ILE A 258 31.06 -2.71 -6.16
CA ILE A 258 31.80 -2.88 -4.91
C ILE A 258 31.05 -3.84 -3.98
N ALA A 259 29.78 -3.54 -3.66
CA ALA A 259 28.99 -4.35 -2.74
C ALA A 259 28.77 -5.79 -3.23
N LYS A 260 28.64 -6.02 -4.56
CA LYS A 260 28.58 -7.38 -5.12
C LYS A 260 29.91 -8.12 -5.00
N SER A 261 31.05 -7.45 -5.10
CA SER A 261 32.35 -8.10 -4.94
C SER A 261 32.57 -8.59 -3.50
N GLU A 262 32.10 -7.84 -2.50
CA GLU A 262 32.25 -8.19 -1.08
C GLU A 262 31.14 -9.12 -0.57
N HIS A 263 29.89 -8.92 -0.99
CA HIS A 263 28.72 -9.61 -0.44
C HIS A 263 28.02 -10.55 -1.43
N GLY A 264 28.50 -10.67 -2.66
CA GLY A 264 27.89 -11.49 -3.70
C GLY A 264 26.43 -11.11 -3.97
N SER A 265 25.57 -12.10 -4.15
CA SER A 265 24.12 -11.88 -4.38
C SER A 265 23.34 -11.44 -3.13
N THR A 266 23.97 -11.33 -1.96
CA THR A 266 23.30 -10.96 -0.70
C THR A 266 23.30 -9.44 -0.43
N PHE A 267 23.98 -8.67 -1.28
CA PHE A 267 24.04 -7.21 -1.17
C PHE A 267 22.63 -6.57 -1.27
N THR A 268 22.46 -5.42 -0.62
CA THR A 268 21.19 -4.68 -0.62
C THR A 268 21.40 -3.26 -1.10
N SER A 269 20.48 -2.75 -1.93
CA SER A 269 20.56 -1.35 -2.39
C SER A 269 20.26 -0.38 -1.25
N LEU A 270 21.05 0.69 -1.15
CA LEU A 270 20.83 1.76 -0.19
C LEU A 270 19.68 2.66 -0.67
N LYS A 271 18.74 2.96 0.24
CA LYS A 271 17.58 3.78 -0.05
C LYS A 271 17.52 4.96 0.92
N PRO A 272 17.14 6.15 0.46
CA PRO A 272 16.88 7.25 1.36
C PRO A 272 15.73 6.88 2.31
N LEU A 273 15.77 7.43 3.52
CA LEU A 273 14.67 7.24 4.47
C LEU A 273 13.39 7.89 3.93
N CYS A 274 12.26 7.19 4.09
CA CYS A 274 10.95 7.74 3.77
C CYS A 274 10.46 8.64 4.92
N PRO A 275 10.02 9.88 4.65
CA PRO A 275 9.47 10.76 5.69
C PRO A 275 8.24 10.17 6.38
N THR A 276 7.33 9.57 5.61
CA THR A 276 6.01 9.10 6.06
C THR A 276 5.98 7.62 6.43
N ARG A 277 6.73 6.75 5.73
CA ARG A 277 6.76 5.31 5.99
C ARG A 277 7.93 4.94 6.90
N TRP A 278 7.68 4.86 8.20
CA TRP A 278 8.73 4.58 9.19
C TRP A 278 9.20 3.12 9.21
N THR A 279 8.34 2.19 8.79
CA THR A 279 8.66 0.75 8.69
C THR A 279 9.72 0.40 7.65
N VAL A 280 10.19 1.35 6.84
CA VAL A 280 11.30 1.11 5.90
C VAL A 280 12.63 1.66 6.39
N ARG A 281 12.66 2.28 7.58
CA ARG A 281 13.86 2.94 8.10
C ARG A 281 14.83 1.96 8.75
N THR A 282 14.36 0.97 9.53
CA THR A 282 15.25 -0.05 10.10
C THR A 282 15.94 -0.88 9.01
N PRO A 283 15.24 -1.34 7.94
CA PRO A 283 15.89 -1.97 6.81
C PRO A 283 16.98 -1.09 6.15
N ALA A 284 16.73 0.22 6.01
CA ALA A 284 17.72 1.13 5.41
C ALA A 284 18.98 1.29 6.29
N ILE A 285 18.82 1.45 7.60
CA ILE A 285 19.94 1.51 8.55
C ILE A 285 20.73 0.20 8.53
N ARG A 286 20.03 -0.94 8.57
CA ARG A 286 20.64 -2.28 8.45
C ARG A 286 21.42 -2.47 7.16
N SER A 287 20.89 -2.00 6.03
CA SER A 287 21.57 -2.06 4.74
C SER A 287 22.89 -1.30 4.74
N VAL A 288 22.95 -0.16 5.44
CA VAL A 288 24.19 0.61 5.62
C VAL A 288 25.15 -0.11 6.56
N LEU A 289 24.69 -0.54 7.74
CA LEU A 289 25.54 -1.22 8.73
C LEU A 289 26.15 -2.53 8.20
N LYS A 290 25.38 -3.32 7.43
CA LYS A 290 25.86 -4.59 6.86
C LYS A 290 26.88 -4.44 5.74
N GLN A 291 26.93 -3.28 5.09
CA GLN A 291 27.75 -3.00 3.91
C GLN A 291 28.59 -1.74 4.16
N TYR A 292 29.03 -1.54 5.41
CA TYR A 292 29.67 -0.30 5.85
C TYR A 292 30.98 -0.04 5.10
N GLU A 293 31.79 -1.09 4.92
CA GLU A 293 33.03 -1.00 4.16
C GLU A 293 32.77 -0.68 2.69
N SER A 294 31.82 -1.39 2.06
CA SER A 294 31.39 -1.09 0.69
C SER A 294 30.90 0.35 0.53
N VAL A 295 30.27 0.93 1.56
CA VAL A 295 29.85 2.34 1.58
C VAL A 295 31.06 3.27 1.56
N LEU A 296 32.07 3.02 2.41
CA LEU A 296 33.28 3.82 2.47
C LEU A 296 34.05 3.77 1.14
N MET A 297 34.30 2.56 0.63
CA MET A 297 34.97 2.35 -0.67
C MET A 297 34.22 3.04 -1.82
N ALA A 298 32.89 2.94 -1.84
CA ALA A 298 32.08 3.57 -2.87
C ALA A 298 32.13 5.11 -2.79
N LEU A 299 32.17 5.69 -1.58
CA LEU A 299 32.33 7.12 -1.40
C LEU A 299 33.71 7.61 -1.88
N ASP A 300 34.77 6.86 -1.61
CA ASP A 300 36.13 7.17 -2.09
C ASP A 300 36.24 7.10 -3.63
N GLU A 301 35.65 6.07 -4.25
CA GLU A 301 35.60 5.98 -5.72
C GLU A 301 34.77 7.11 -6.33
N MET A 302 33.62 7.44 -5.73
CA MET A 302 32.79 8.55 -6.16
C MET A 302 33.52 9.89 -6.03
N ALA A 303 34.34 10.07 -4.98
CA ALA A 303 35.15 11.26 -4.78
C ALA A 303 36.22 11.44 -5.86
N SER A 304 36.79 10.33 -6.35
CA SER A 304 37.88 10.35 -7.34
C SER A 304 37.42 10.58 -8.79
N CYS A 305 36.17 10.22 -9.10
CA CYS A 305 35.69 10.11 -10.48
C CYS A 305 34.58 11.11 -10.86
N SER A 306 34.35 12.17 -10.08
CA SER A 306 33.17 13.05 -10.20
C SER A 306 33.51 14.54 -10.30
N SER A 307 32.49 15.39 -10.47
CA SER A 307 32.67 16.86 -10.50
C SER A 307 33.17 17.39 -9.14
N PRO A 308 33.80 18.56 -9.07
CA PRO A 308 34.30 19.14 -7.82
C PRO A 308 33.25 19.18 -6.69
N GLU A 309 32.01 19.55 -7.01
CA GLU A 309 30.89 19.62 -6.05
C GLU A 309 30.52 18.24 -5.53
N THR A 310 30.50 17.25 -6.43
CA THR A 310 30.15 15.88 -6.10
C THR A 310 31.26 15.19 -5.31
N SER A 311 32.51 15.46 -5.67
CA SER A 311 33.69 14.98 -4.95
C SER A 311 33.76 15.57 -3.55
N ALA A 312 33.46 16.87 -3.38
CA ALA A 312 33.37 17.49 -2.06
C ALA A 312 32.29 16.83 -1.19
N LYS A 313 31.11 16.54 -1.76
CA LYS A 313 30.03 15.86 -1.04
C LYS A 313 30.40 14.42 -0.66
N ALA A 314 30.98 13.65 -1.59
CA ALA A 314 31.45 12.30 -1.34
C ALA A 314 32.52 12.26 -0.22
N ASN A 315 33.51 13.15 -0.27
CA ASN A 315 34.52 13.30 0.77
C ASN A 315 33.93 13.70 2.12
N GLY A 316 32.94 14.60 2.14
CA GLY A 316 32.26 15.03 3.36
C GLY A 316 31.47 13.89 4.02
N LEU A 317 30.75 13.11 3.22
CA LEU A 317 30.07 11.89 3.68
C LEU A 317 31.10 10.87 4.17
N HIS A 318 32.15 10.59 3.39
CA HIS A 318 33.21 9.63 3.75
C HIS A 318 33.83 9.98 5.11
N GLY A 319 34.29 11.22 5.27
CA GLY A 319 34.87 11.71 6.52
C GLY A 319 33.90 11.72 7.70
N THR A 320 32.58 11.73 7.45
CA THR A 320 31.58 11.61 8.51
C THR A 320 31.34 10.15 8.90
N PHE A 321 31.29 9.24 7.92
CA PHE A 321 31.14 7.80 8.16
C PHE A 321 32.40 7.19 8.81
N LEU A 322 33.59 7.76 8.63
CA LEU A 322 34.78 7.33 9.39
C LEU A 322 34.72 7.65 10.89
N LYS A 323 33.80 8.51 11.35
CA LYS A 323 33.70 8.87 12.77
C LYS A 323 32.99 7.78 13.55
N GLY A 324 33.57 7.34 14.66
CA GLY A 324 32.95 6.37 15.57
C GLY A 324 31.56 6.78 16.08
N ASN A 325 31.32 8.09 16.23
CA ASN A 325 30.00 8.64 16.57
C ASN A 325 28.91 8.26 15.55
N THR A 326 29.26 8.19 14.26
CA THR A 326 28.31 7.79 13.20
C THR A 326 27.93 6.32 13.36
N VAL A 327 28.92 5.44 13.56
CA VAL A 327 28.70 4.01 13.79
C VAL A 327 27.85 3.79 15.04
N LEU A 328 28.22 4.44 16.15
CA LEU A 328 27.48 4.40 17.41
C LEU A 328 26.03 4.87 17.22
N GLY A 329 25.83 5.99 16.54
CA GLY A 329 24.50 6.54 16.25
C GLY A 329 23.64 5.62 15.40
N LEU A 330 24.22 4.96 14.38
CA LEU A 330 23.51 4.00 13.53
C LEU A 330 23.11 2.74 14.30
N LEU A 331 23.99 2.19 15.13
CA LEU A 331 23.71 1.04 15.97
C LEU A 331 22.62 1.35 17.01
N MET A 332 22.68 2.52 17.65
CA MET A 332 21.63 2.98 18.56
C MET A 332 20.29 3.20 17.84
N ALA A 333 20.32 3.74 16.62
CA ALA A 333 19.12 3.90 15.81
C ALA A 333 18.50 2.56 15.43
N GLU A 334 19.30 1.59 14.98
CA GLU A 334 18.82 0.25 14.66
C GLU A 334 18.16 -0.43 15.87
N ASP A 335 18.81 -0.36 17.03
CA ASP A 335 18.35 -1.00 18.26
C ASP A 335 17.02 -0.41 18.76
N LEU A 336 16.91 0.92 18.77
CA LEU A 336 15.68 1.62 19.15
C LEU A 336 14.53 1.34 18.18
N MET A 337 14.81 1.41 16.88
CA MET A 337 13.77 1.32 15.84
C MET A 337 13.31 -0.10 15.59
N GLY A 338 14.15 -1.10 15.83
CA GLY A 338 13.79 -2.51 15.64
C GLY A 338 12.55 -2.92 16.42
N ASP A 339 12.49 -2.62 17.71
CA ASP A 339 11.35 -2.95 18.57
C ASP A 339 10.08 -2.17 18.17
N LEU A 340 10.24 -0.88 17.85
CA LEU A 340 9.14 -0.01 17.46
C LEU A 340 8.57 -0.34 16.08
N GLU A 341 9.39 -0.86 15.16
CA GLU A 341 8.95 -1.32 13.84
C GLU A 341 8.15 -2.63 13.95
N CYS A 342 8.58 -3.54 14.82
CA CYS A 342 7.81 -4.75 15.15
C CYS A 342 6.44 -4.38 15.72
N LEU A 343 6.40 -3.44 16.67
CA LEU A 343 5.14 -2.91 17.20
C LEU A 343 4.28 -2.35 16.06
N ASN A 344 4.83 -1.41 15.28
CA ASN A 344 4.11 -0.73 14.21
C ASN A 344 3.46 -1.72 13.22
N THR A 345 4.22 -2.74 12.80
CA THR A 345 3.75 -3.76 11.86
C THR A 345 2.65 -4.62 12.48
N SER A 346 2.75 -4.96 13.77
CA SER A 346 1.70 -5.71 14.47
C SER A 346 0.37 -4.93 14.55
N LEU A 347 0.44 -3.61 14.71
CA LEU A 347 -0.75 -2.75 14.79
C LEU A 347 -1.49 -2.59 13.45
N GLN A 348 -0.86 -2.96 12.33
CA GLN A 348 -1.45 -2.90 10.98
C GLN A 348 -2.18 -4.19 10.59
N LEU A 349 -2.18 -5.23 11.44
CA LEU A 349 -2.82 -6.50 11.12
C LEU A 349 -4.34 -6.34 11.06
N ARG A 350 -4.98 -6.87 10.01
CA ARG A 350 -6.44 -6.79 9.83
C ARG A 350 -7.22 -7.40 10.99
N LYS A 351 -6.66 -8.41 11.67
CA LYS A 351 -7.29 -9.07 12.82
C LYS A 351 -7.02 -8.38 14.16
N GLN A 352 -6.23 -7.31 14.17
CA GLN A 352 -5.83 -6.64 15.40
C GLN A 352 -7.02 -5.99 16.10
N THR A 353 -7.16 -6.21 17.40
CA THR A 353 -8.17 -5.55 18.24
C THR A 353 -7.53 -4.44 19.07
N VAL A 354 -8.32 -3.49 19.56
CA VAL A 354 -7.81 -2.43 20.44
C VAL A 354 -7.14 -3.03 21.69
N SER A 355 -7.70 -4.09 22.29
CA SER A 355 -7.07 -4.81 23.41
C SER A 355 -5.71 -5.38 23.02
N GLY A 356 -5.64 -6.07 21.88
CA GLY A 356 -4.36 -6.60 21.39
C GLY A 356 -3.35 -5.49 21.08
N MET A 357 -3.78 -4.32 20.64
CA MET A 357 -2.89 -3.17 20.45
C MET A 357 -2.28 -2.71 21.78
N LEU A 358 -3.09 -2.63 22.84
CA LEU A 358 -2.61 -2.26 24.17
C LEU A 358 -1.62 -3.29 24.73
N GLU A 359 -1.94 -4.58 24.60
CA GLU A 359 -1.04 -5.67 25.01
C GLU A 359 0.30 -5.63 24.24
N ALA A 360 0.27 -5.37 22.94
CA ALA A 360 1.49 -5.23 22.14
C ALA A 360 2.34 -4.05 22.60
N VAL A 361 1.71 -2.91 22.93
CA VAL A 361 2.40 -1.74 23.48
C VAL A 361 3.04 -2.08 24.83
N ASP A 362 2.31 -2.73 25.73
CA ASP A 362 2.81 -3.11 27.05
C ASP A 362 3.96 -4.12 26.96
N HIS A 363 3.89 -5.07 26.03
CA HIS A 363 4.96 -6.02 25.77
C HIS A 363 6.25 -5.32 25.32
N VAL A 364 6.15 -4.41 24.34
CA VAL A 364 7.31 -3.67 23.83
C VAL A 364 7.88 -2.73 24.88
N LYS A 365 7.02 -2.05 25.65
CA LYS A 365 7.44 -1.21 26.77
C LYS A 365 8.21 -2.02 27.81
N THR A 366 7.70 -3.19 28.19
CA THR A 366 8.35 -4.08 29.16
C THR A 366 9.70 -4.58 28.62
N SER A 367 9.76 -4.99 27.35
CA SER A 367 11.00 -5.40 26.68
C SER A 367 12.05 -4.30 26.69
N MET A 368 11.66 -3.07 26.34
CA MET A 368 12.56 -1.91 26.35
C MET A 368 13.06 -1.55 27.76
N GLN A 369 12.23 -1.73 28.79
CA GLN A 369 12.59 -1.45 30.19
C GLN A 369 13.44 -2.56 30.84
N ALA A 370 13.24 -3.82 30.45
CA ALA A 370 13.99 -4.96 30.97
C ALA A 370 15.44 -5.04 30.46
N ASN A 371 15.82 -4.18 29.51
CA ASN A 371 17.11 -4.20 28.82
C ASN A 371 18.30 -3.61 29.61
N ASP A 372 18.50 -4.03 30.86
CA ASP A 372 19.82 -3.97 31.52
C ASP A 372 20.86 -4.87 30.78
N VAL A 373 20.39 -5.83 29.98
CA VAL A 373 21.21 -6.80 29.24
C VAL A 373 21.83 -6.24 27.95
N ARG A 374 21.26 -5.19 27.33
CA ARG A 374 21.84 -4.57 26.11
C ARG A 374 23.14 -3.83 26.40
N GLN A 375 23.34 -3.31 27.62
CA GLN A 375 24.62 -2.70 28.04
C GLN A 375 25.78 -3.73 28.02
N ALA A 376 25.52 -4.99 28.38
CA ALA A 376 26.53 -6.04 28.39
C ALA A 376 26.91 -6.51 26.96
N GLN A 377 25.95 -6.56 26.03
CA GLN A 377 26.22 -6.92 24.63
C GLN A 377 26.93 -5.80 23.86
N TRP A 378 26.66 -4.54 24.19
CA TRP A 378 27.39 -3.39 23.66
C TRP A 378 28.88 -3.43 24.01
N LEU A 379 29.21 -3.76 25.27
CA LEU A 379 30.59 -3.94 25.73
C LEU A 379 31.31 -5.10 25.03
N MET A 380 30.59 -6.16 24.66
CA MET A 380 31.18 -7.29 23.91
C MET A 380 31.38 -6.97 22.42
N LYS A 381 30.44 -6.27 21.77
CA LYS A 381 30.58 -5.89 20.35
C LYS A 381 31.58 -4.76 20.12
N SER A 382 31.77 -3.84 21.07
CA SER A 382 32.82 -2.81 20.94
C SER A 382 34.22 -3.43 20.96
N ASN A 383 34.45 -4.44 21.80
CA ASN A 383 35.74 -5.13 21.88
C ASN A 383 36.11 -5.88 20.60
N MET A 384 35.11 -6.41 19.88
CA MET A 384 35.34 -7.08 18.58
C MET A 384 35.65 -6.11 17.43
N MET A 385 35.22 -4.83 17.52
CA MET A 385 35.51 -3.81 16.49
C MET A 385 36.81 -3.04 16.74
N THR A 386 37.40 -3.14 17.94
CA THR A 386 38.70 -2.53 18.26
C THR A 386 39.89 -3.48 18.08
N GLU A 387 39.64 -4.76 17.79
CA GLU A 387 40.68 -5.80 17.62
C GLU A 387 40.94 -6.19 16.14
N SER A 388 40.40 -5.41 15.18
CA SER A 388 40.70 -5.50 13.74
C SER A 388 41.14 -4.14 13.22
#